data_AF-A0A0R3D6Q6-F1
#
_entry.id   AF-A0A0R3D6Q6-F1
#
_cell.length_a   1.000
_cell.length_b   1.000
_cell.length_c   1.000
_cell.angle_alpha   90.00
_cell.angle_beta   90.00
_cell.angle_gamma   90.00
#
_symmetry.space_group_name_H-M   'P 1'
#
loop_
_entity.id
_entity.type
_entity.pdbx_description
1 polymer ?
#
loop_
_entity_poly.entity_id
_entity_poly.type
_entity_poly.pdbx_seq_one_letter_code
_entity_poly.pdbx_strand_id
1 'polypeptide(L)'
;MIEIDLNARVLPEEHNVFVVRPGNSYGLFAEITQQNVLLLELPALGFESGTRPDDDDLRRRVNRSRALRAWYGGTLDENLKPNLDLATYSATEGGPSTAQLAALVRTFFERMKPGDLVVVPPKSYMEDAWIGEIASESYVVEPVKVARLYGDEILSGRAVRWITRIPKRDLPYEILDALQKPSAAFLVERSLRSRFYKVAYGNYSISDFYSAKFEVTEADFDTVDDVLLQAFFNFVAANTRAVQEPGQHVLGFGAAAFKDSGDFIPKLQTNVNSPGDISLVSKVITPLVASVLFLLAVDVGPSAKAEAEQGTLVLRNSKAAENDPCTAKVFESSMQILKLLNLDDWPEACQRAQEVAKKTGLKSPARVEKRQ
;
A
#
# COMPACT_ATOMS: atom_id res chain seq x y z
N MET A 1 16.60 -26.89 -5.89
CA MET A 1 15.68 -25.93 -6.55
C MET A 1 15.67 -24.65 -5.73
N ILE A 2 15.85 -23.50 -6.36
CA ILE A 2 15.87 -22.20 -5.68
C ILE A 2 14.57 -21.48 -6.02
N GLU A 3 13.79 -21.16 -5.00
CA GLU A 3 12.53 -20.45 -5.15
C GLU A 3 12.72 -18.99 -4.75
N ILE A 4 12.24 -18.07 -5.57
CA ILE A 4 12.32 -16.63 -5.35
C ILE A 4 10.89 -16.14 -5.16
N ASP A 5 10.62 -15.43 -4.08
CA ASP A 5 9.35 -14.76 -3.86
C ASP A 5 9.50 -13.26 -4.12
N LEU A 6 8.84 -12.76 -5.15
CA LEU A 6 8.86 -11.34 -5.51
C LEU A 6 8.23 -10.46 -4.43
N ASN A 7 7.25 -11.00 -3.69
CA ASN A 7 6.50 -10.31 -2.66
C ASN A 7 5.98 -8.92 -3.11
N ALA A 8 5.51 -8.83 -4.37
CA ALA A 8 5.04 -7.59 -4.97
C ALA A 8 3.51 -7.57 -5.07
N ARG A 9 2.90 -6.51 -4.55
CA ARG A 9 1.45 -6.35 -4.63
C ARG A 9 1.03 -5.98 -6.05
N VAL A 10 0.19 -6.79 -6.69
CA VAL A 10 -0.42 -6.46 -7.99
C VAL A 10 -1.76 -5.79 -7.73
N LEU A 11 -1.85 -4.49 -8.01
CA LEU A 11 -3.01 -3.66 -7.74
C LEU A 11 -3.85 -3.50 -9.01
N PRO A 12 -5.20 -3.57 -8.91
CA PRO A 12 -6.06 -3.24 -10.03
C PRO A 12 -5.98 -1.74 -10.38
N GLU A 13 -6.30 -1.36 -11.62
CA GLU A 13 -6.21 0.02 -12.08
C GLU A 13 -7.15 0.95 -11.29
N GLU A 14 -8.32 0.46 -10.91
CA GLU A 14 -9.32 1.16 -10.13
C GLU A 14 -9.07 1.14 -8.62
N HIS A 15 -7.93 0.60 -8.17
CA HIS A 15 -7.57 0.54 -6.75
C HIS A 15 -7.59 1.93 -6.11
N ASN A 16 -8.28 2.06 -4.97
CA ASN A 16 -8.50 3.33 -4.31
C ASN A 16 -7.72 3.44 -3.00
N VAL A 17 -7.45 4.69 -2.63
CA VAL A 17 -6.92 5.06 -1.32
C VAL A 17 -7.89 6.07 -0.73
N PHE A 18 -8.39 5.78 0.46
CA PHE A 18 -9.28 6.68 1.19
C PHE A 18 -8.56 7.23 2.42
N VAL A 19 -8.83 8.49 2.74
CA VAL A 19 -8.45 9.07 4.03
C VAL A 19 -9.72 9.18 4.86
N VAL A 20 -9.67 8.67 6.09
CA VAL A 20 -10.83 8.59 6.99
C VAL A 20 -10.49 9.20 8.34
N ARG A 21 -11.31 10.15 8.77
CA ARG A 21 -11.18 10.73 10.10
C ARG A 21 -11.82 9.84 11.15
N PRO A 22 -11.14 9.59 12.27
CA PRO A 22 -11.62 8.68 13.30
C PRO A 22 -12.63 9.36 14.22
N GLY A 23 -13.77 9.76 13.67
CA GLY A 23 -14.85 10.45 14.40
C GLY A 23 -14.53 11.89 14.78
N ASN A 24 -15.46 12.52 15.51
CA ASN A 24 -15.39 13.88 15.96
C ASN A 24 -14.20 14.08 16.88
N SER A 25 -13.44 15.15 16.67
CA SER A 25 -12.25 15.43 17.47
C SER A 25 -11.28 14.24 17.58
N TYR A 26 -11.32 13.31 16.61
CA TYR A 26 -10.54 12.08 16.58
C TYR A 26 -10.85 11.08 17.71
N GLY A 27 -12.05 11.15 18.29
CA GLY A 27 -12.43 10.39 19.48
C GLY A 27 -12.48 8.88 19.33
N LEU A 28 -12.49 8.35 18.11
CA LEU A 28 -12.54 6.91 17.80
C LEU A 28 -11.18 6.33 17.36
N PHE A 29 -10.09 7.09 17.42
CA PHE A 29 -8.80 6.68 16.85
C PHE A 29 -8.23 5.44 17.54
N ALA A 30 -8.32 5.39 18.86
CA ALA A 30 -7.84 4.24 19.64
C ALA A 30 -8.65 2.99 19.31
N GLU A 31 -9.98 3.09 19.27
CA GLU A 31 -10.88 1.97 18.99
C GLU A 31 -10.67 1.42 17.58
N ILE A 32 -10.52 2.31 16.57
CA ILE A 32 -10.27 1.93 15.17
C ILE A 32 -8.97 1.13 15.03
N THR A 33 -7.91 1.63 15.66
CA THR A 33 -6.57 1.04 15.51
C THR A 33 -6.40 -0.22 16.33
N GLN A 34 -6.92 -0.27 17.56
CA GLN A 34 -6.80 -1.43 18.45
C GLN A 34 -7.70 -2.59 18.05
N GLN A 35 -8.89 -2.32 17.50
CA GLN A 35 -9.86 -3.36 17.14
C GLN A 35 -9.83 -3.76 15.66
N ASN A 36 -8.87 -3.24 14.88
CA ASN A 36 -8.73 -3.55 13.45
C ASN A 36 -10.01 -3.28 12.65
N VAL A 37 -10.66 -2.14 12.91
CA VAL A 37 -11.99 -1.82 12.38
C VAL A 37 -12.09 -0.34 12.01
N LEU A 38 -12.61 -0.04 10.83
CA LEU A 38 -12.92 1.32 10.40
C LEU A 38 -14.34 1.69 10.86
N LEU A 39 -14.46 2.62 11.80
CA LEU A 39 -15.74 2.97 12.43
C LEU A 39 -16.38 4.21 11.81
N LEU A 40 -17.70 4.16 11.66
CA LEU A 40 -18.53 5.35 11.50
C LEU A 40 -19.06 5.80 12.86
N GLU A 41 -18.89 7.08 13.16
CA GLU A 41 -19.42 7.71 14.37
C GLU A 41 -20.92 8.02 14.23
N LEU A 42 -21.70 6.95 14.04
CA LEU A 42 -23.14 6.95 13.86
C LEU A 42 -23.74 5.86 14.78
N PRO A 43 -24.06 6.20 16.05
CA PRO A 43 -24.59 5.22 17.00
C PRO A 43 -25.96 4.70 16.57
N ALA A 44 -26.19 3.41 16.82
CA ALA A 44 -27.42 2.72 16.45
C ALA A 44 -27.79 2.92 14.98
N LEU A 45 -26.83 2.87 14.05
CA LEU A 45 -27.14 2.87 12.62
C LEU A 45 -27.92 1.59 12.24
N GLY A 46 -27.56 0.48 12.88
CA GLY A 46 -28.35 -0.76 12.91
C GLY A 46 -28.35 -1.54 11.59
N PHE A 47 -27.25 -1.52 10.84
CA PHE A 47 -27.15 -2.35 9.65
C PHE A 47 -27.03 -3.82 9.99
N GLU A 48 -27.81 -4.62 9.26
CA GLU A 48 -27.64 -6.06 9.19
C GLU A 48 -26.64 -6.37 8.08
N SER A 49 -25.66 -7.23 8.38
CA SER A 49 -24.66 -7.63 7.39
C SER A 49 -25.32 -8.27 6.17
N GLY A 50 -24.89 -7.86 4.98
CA GLY A 50 -25.42 -8.31 3.70
C GLY A 50 -26.64 -7.55 3.19
N THR A 51 -27.25 -6.69 4.01
CA THR A 51 -28.44 -5.93 3.63
C THR A 51 -28.07 -4.50 3.25
N ARG A 52 -28.34 -4.14 1.99
CA ARG A 52 -28.24 -2.76 1.52
C ARG A 52 -29.56 -2.03 1.87
N PRO A 53 -29.53 -0.96 2.70
CA PRO A 53 -30.72 -0.16 2.96
C PRO A 53 -31.14 0.60 1.69
N ASP A 54 -32.44 0.83 1.52
CA ASP A 54 -32.91 1.82 0.55
C ASP A 54 -32.58 3.25 1.02
N ASP A 55 -32.80 4.22 0.13
CA ASP A 55 -32.44 5.62 0.36
C ASP A 55 -33.20 6.24 1.53
N ASP A 56 -34.47 5.89 1.71
CA ASP A 56 -35.33 6.45 2.76
C ASP A 56 -35.00 5.84 4.11
N ASP A 57 -34.86 4.52 4.19
CA ASP A 57 -34.43 3.78 5.38
C ASP A 57 -33.05 4.26 5.85
N LEU A 58 -32.09 4.42 4.93
CA LEU A 58 -30.77 4.97 5.24
C LEU A 58 -30.87 6.37 5.88
N ARG A 59 -31.70 7.25 5.32
CA ARG A 59 -31.88 8.60 5.85
C ARG A 59 -32.50 8.59 7.25
N ARG A 60 -33.52 7.76 7.50
CA ARG A 60 -34.13 7.61 8.83
C ARG A 60 -33.12 7.11 9.86
N ARG A 61 -32.32 6.11 9.52
CA ARG A 61 -31.23 5.59 10.37
C ARG A 61 -30.19 6.65 10.68
N VAL A 62 -29.74 7.40 9.67
CA VAL A 62 -28.80 8.50 9.85
C VAL A 62 -29.39 9.58 10.77
N ASN A 63 -30.66 9.96 10.60
CA ASN A 63 -31.31 10.94 11.46
C ASN A 63 -31.41 10.46 12.92
N ARG A 64 -31.76 9.19 13.15
CA ARG A 64 -31.71 8.57 14.48
C ARG A 64 -30.31 8.65 15.08
N SER A 65 -29.29 8.22 14.34
CA SER A 65 -27.90 8.27 14.80
C SER A 65 -27.43 9.68 15.13
N ARG A 66 -27.87 10.69 14.36
CA ARG A 66 -27.58 12.11 14.63
C ARG A 66 -28.22 12.58 15.93
N ALA A 67 -29.49 12.24 16.16
CA ALA A 67 -30.19 12.61 17.40
C ALA A 67 -29.53 11.96 18.62
N LEU A 68 -29.20 10.66 18.54
CA LEU A 68 -28.48 9.95 19.60
C LEU A 68 -27.10 10.55 19.86
N ARG A 69 -26.35 10.86 18.81
CA ARG A 69 -25.05 11.52 18.94
C ARG A 69 -25.15 12.91 19.60
N ALA A 70 -26.19 13.69 19.30
CA ALA A 70 -26.42 14.99 19.94
C ALA A 70 -26.79 14.83 21.43
N TRP A 71 -27.54 13.79 21.77
CA TRP A 71 -27.88 13.46 23.16
C TRP A 71 -26.65 13.00 23.96
N TYR A 72 -25.88 12.03 23.46
CA TYR A 72 -24.62 11.60 24.10
C TYR A 72 -23.57 12.71 24.17
N GLY A 73 -23.61 13.67 23.25
CA GLY A 73 -22.74 14.86 23.26
C GLY A 73 -23.17 15.95 24.25
N GLY A 74 -24.30 15.79 24.95
CA GLY A 74 -24.84 16.78 25.88
C GLY A 74 -25.47 18.01 25.22
N THR A 75 -25.76 17.95 23.91
CA THR A 75 -26.40 19.06 23.17
C THR A 75 -27.92 19.04 23.32
N LEU A 76 -28.49 17.89 23.69
CA LEU A 76 -29.91 17.72 24.00
C LEU A 76 -30.09 17.50 25.51
N ASP A 77 -31.27 17.82 26.03
CA ASP A 77 -31.64 17.55 27.43
C ASP A 77 -31.48 16.05 27.74
N GLU A 78 -30.83 15.73 28.87
CA GLU A 78 -30.61 14.37 29.33
C GLU A 78 -31.93 13.59 29.48
N ASN A 79 -33.02 14.28 29.82
CA ASN A 79 -34.36 13.69 29.99
C ASN A 79 -35.06 13.39 28.65
N LEU A 80 -34.53 13.88 27.53
CA LEU A 80 -35.10 13.70 26.19
C LEU A 80 -34.29 12.69 25.38
N LYS A 81 -34.11 11.48 25.92
CA LYS A 81 -33.45 10.40 25.19
C LYS A 81 -34.18 10.16 23.84
N PRO A 82 -33.48 10.23 22.69
CA PRO A 82 -34.09 10.01 21.38
C PRO A 82 -34.74 8.63 21.27
N ASN A 83 -35.88 8.55 20.59
CA ASN A 83 -36.56 7.28 20.34
C ASN A 83 -35.70 6.39 19.44
N LEU A 84 -35.64 5.09 19.73
CA LEU A 84 -34.89 4.12 18.93
C LEU A 84 -35.69 3.61 17.72
N ASP A 85 -37.01 3.80 17.71
CA ASP A 85 -37.90 3.40 16.62
C ASP A 85 -37.68 4.27 15.37
N LEU A 86 -37.32 3.62 14.25
CA LEU A 86 -37.09 4.27 12.96
C LEU A 86 -38.33 4.94 12.39
N ALA A 87 -39.53 4.47 12.74
CA ALA A 87 -40.79 5.07 12.25
C ALA A 87 -40.99 6.51 12.76
N THR A 88 -40.31 6.90 13.83
CA THR A 88 -40.38 8.26 14.39
C THR A 88 -39.54 9.29 13.64
N TYR A 89 -38.66 8.85 12.74
CA TYR A 89 -37.80 9.72 11.95
C TYR A 89 -38.30 9.78 10.51
N SER A 90 -38.41 10.99 9.96
CA SER A 90 -38.74 11.14 8.54
C SER A 90 -37.49 10.98 7.67
N ALA A 91 -37.68 10.43 6.46
CA ALA A 91 -36.66 10.38 5.42
C ALA A 91 -36.46 11.74 4.72
N THR A 92 -37.45 12.62 4.77
CA THR A 92 -37.41 13.96 4.19
C THR A 92 -36.93 15.02 5.18
N GLU A 93 -36.98 14.71 6.48
CA GLU A 93 -36.36 15.55 7.50
C GLU A 93 -34.84 15.42 7.41
N GLY A 94 -34.14 16.55 7.35
CA GLY A 94 -32.69 16.58 7.29
C GLY A 94 -32.17 17.52 6.22
N GLY A 95 -31.33 18.46 6.64
CA GLY A 95 -30.62 19.35 5.72
C GLY A 95 -29.42 18.68 5.05
N PRO A 96 -28.54 19.48 4.42
CA PRO A 96 -27.33 19.01 3.76
C PRO A 96 -26.45 18.09 4.62
N SER A 97 -26.46 18.24 5.94
CA SER A 97 -25.72 17.39 6.88
C SER A 97 -26.18 15.93 6.88
N THR A 98 -27.49 15.65 6.76
CA THR A 98 -27.99 14.25 6.69
C THR A 98 -27.54 13.61 5.39
N ALA A 99 -27.63 14.35 4.27
CA ALA A 99 -27.17 13.86 2.97
C ALA A 99 -25.66 13.56 2.97
N GLN A 100 -24.84 14.41 3.61
CA GLN A 100 -23.40 14.17 3.77
C GLN A 100 -23.10 12.91 4.57
N LEU A 101 -23.81 12.68 5.69
CA LEU A 101 -23.64 11.46 6.48
C LEU A 101 -24.13 10.21 5.76
N ALA A 102 -25.23 10.29 5.01
CA ALA A 102 -25.69 9.19 4.17
C ALA A 102 -24.66 8.87 3.05
N ALA A 103 -24.05 9.89 2.44
CA ALA A 103 -22.99 9.72 1.46
C ALA A 103 -21.72 9.10 2.08
N LEU A 104 -21.40 9.46 3.32
CA LEU A 104 -20.31 8.85 4.09
C LEU A 104 -20.58 7.37 4.35
N VAL A 105 -21.80 7.01 4.76
CA VAL A 105 -22.23 5.63 4.93
C VAL A 105 -22.06 4.81 3.65
N ARG A 106 -22.51 5.34 2.51
CA ARG A 106 -22.28 4.68 1.20
C ARG A 106 -20.81 4.60 0.84
N THR A 107 -20.02 5.62 1.19
CA THR A 107 -18.58 5.57 0.95
C THR A 107 -17.95 4.38 1.69
N PHE A 108 -18.32 4.17 2.94
CA PHE A 108 -17.82 3.06 3.74
C PHE A 108 -18.33 1.71 3.30
N PHE A 109 -19.63 1.52 3.09
CA PHE A 109 -20.21 0.19 2.88
C PHE A 109 -20.45 -0.20 1.43
N GLU A 110 -20.39 0.75 0.48
CA GLU A 110 -20.62 0.50 -0.95
C GLU A 110 -19.40 0.80 -1.82
N ARG A 111 -18.71 1.93 -1.58
CA ARG A 111 -17.62 2.39 -2.48
C ARG A 111 -16.27 1.79 -2.16
N MET A 112 -15.92 1.70 -0.88
CA MET A 112 -14.71 1.01 -0.44
C MET A 112 -14.85 -0.49 -0.74
N LYS A 113 -13.87 -1.07 -1.41
CA LYS A 113 -13.85 -2.50 -1.73
C LYS A 113 -12.79 -3.23 -0.88
N PRO A 114 -12.92 -4.55 -0.69
CA PRO A 114 -11.81 -5.33 -0.14
C PRO A 114 -10.51 -5.06 -0.91
N GLY A 115 -9.41 -4.90 -0.17
CA GLY A 115 -8.11 -4.56 -0.73
C GLY A 115 -7.84 -3.07 -0.89
N ASP A 116 -8.86 -2.20 -1.01
CA ASP A 116 -8.64 -0.75 -1.05
C ASP A 116 -7.87 -0.28 0.20
N LEU A 117 -6.99 0.71 0.04
CA LEU A 117 -6.25 1.27 1.16
C LEU A 117 -7.09 2.31 1.91
N VAL A 118 -6.96 2.30 3.23
CA VAL A 118 -7.47 3.33 4.12
C VAL A 118 -6.34 3.92 4.96
N VAL A 119 -6.35 5.24 5.06
CA VAL A 119 -5.41 6.03 5.85
C VAL A 119 -6.19 6.71 6.97
N VAL A 120 -5.84 6.41 8.21
CA VAL A 120 -6.47 6.99 9.40
C VAL A 120 -5.45 7.84 10.14
N PRO A 121 -5.49 9.18 9.98
CA PRO A 121 -4.57 10.07 10.66
C PRO A 121 -5.01 10.36 12.11
N PRO A 122 -4.06 10.50 13.03
CA PRO A 122 -4.32 10.91 14.41
C PRO A 122 -4.67 12.41 14.51
N LYS A 123 -5.06 12.83 15.71
CA LYS A 123 -5.22 14.26 16.02
C LYS A 123 -3.88 14.98 16.01
N SER A 124 -2.92 14.46 16.78
CA SER A 124 -1.59 15.06 16.96
C SER A 124 -0.75 14.98 15.68
N TYR A 125 0.01 16.02 15.38
CA TYR A 125 0.97 16.04 14.26
C TYR A 125 2.22 15.19 14.51
N MET A 126 2.50 14.85 15.77
CA MET A 126 3.67 14.06 16.19
C MET A 126 3.36 12.56 16.27
N GLU A 127 2.09 12.16 16.09
CA GLU A 127 1.68 10.76 16.07
C GLU A 127 1.62 10.24 14.62
N ASP A 128 1.62 8.91 14.49
CA ASP A 128 1.59 8.26 13.19
C ASP A 128 0.17 8.05 12.67
N ALA A 129 -0.02 8.34 11.38
CA ALA A 129 -1.16 7.90 10.60
C ALA A 129 -1.04 6.41 10.28
N TRP A 130 -2.14 5.69 10.43
CA TRP A 130 -2.21 4.26 10.15
C TRP A 130 -2.66 4.02 8.72
N ILE A 131 -2.03 3.06 8.05
CA ILE A 131 -2.37 2.63 6.70
C ILE A 131 -2.74 1.15 6.76
N GLY A 132 -3.92 0.81 6.25
CA GLY A 132 -4.41 -0.56 6.20
C GLY A 132 -5.22 -0.85 4.95
N GLU A 133 -5.52 -2.12 4.71
CA GLU A 133 -6.43 -2.57 3.66
C GLU A 133 -7.80 -2.88 4.25
N ILE A 134 -8.86 -2.51 3.53
CA ILE A 134 -10.21 -2.98 3.85
C ILE A 134 -10.25 -4.50 3.68
N ALA A 135 -10.66 -5.22 4.72
CA ALA A 135 -10.66 -6.67 4.77
C ALA A 135 -12.05 -7.29 4.57
N SER A 136 -13.12 -6.58 4.94
CA SER A 136 -14.50 -7.07 4.78
C SER A 136 -15.06 -6.78 3.39
N GLU A 137 -16.09 -7.53 2.98
CA GLU A 137 -16.90 -7.23 1.78
C GLU A 137 -17.84 -6.02 2.01
N SER A 138 -18.39 -5.49 0.92
CA SER A 138 -19.41 -4.43 0.99
C SER A 138 -20.61 -4.88 1.82
N TYR A 139 -21.13 -3.97 2.66
CA TYR A 139 -22.21 -4.23 3.62
C TYR A 139 -21.97 -5.41 4.60
N VAL A 140 -20.74 -5.91 4.76
CA VAL A 140 -20.37 -6.75 5.92
C VAL A 140 -19.95 -5.83 7.07
N VAL A 141 -20.78 -5.82 8.11
CA VAL A 141 -20.71 -4.86 9.22
C VAL A 141 -20.07 -5.50 10.44
N GLU A 142 -19.05 -4.83 10.96
CA GLU A 142 -18.43 -5.17 12.25
C GLU A 142 -19.09 -4.32 13.36
N PRO A 143 -19.85 -4.94 14.29
CA PRO A 143 -20.46 -4.22 15.39
C PRO A 143 -19.42 -3.92 16.47
N VAL A 144 -19.28 -2.65 16.85
CA VAL A 144 -18.32 -2.23 17.87
C VAL A 144 -19.00 -1.39 18.94
N LYS A 145 -18.78 -1.77 20.20
CA LYS A 145 -19.26 -1.02 21.36
C LYS A 145 -18.19 -0.04 21.83
N VAL A 146 -18.54 1.25 21.86
CA VAL A 146 -17.65 2.32 22.36
C VAL A 146 -18.31 2.99 23.56
N ALA A 147 -18.34 2.26 24.68
CA ALA A 147 -19.14 2.64 25.84
C ALA A 147 -18.78 4.02 26.42
N ARG A 148 -17.52 4.42 26.32
CA ARG A 148 -17.04 5.75 26.75
C ARG A 148 -17.73 6.91 26.03
N LEU A 149 -18.17 6.72 24.78
CA LEU A 149 -18.77 7.77 23.96
C LEU A 149 -20.28 7.58 23.79
N TYR A 150 -20.74 6.33 23.67
CA TYR A 150 -22.11 6.02 23.27
C TYR A 150 -22.80 4.97 24.15
N GLY A 151 -22.30 4.74 25.37
CA GLY A 151 -22.93 3.83 26.32
C GLY A 151 -23.15 2.42 25.77
N ASP A 152 -24.40 2.00 25.67
CA ASP A 152 -24.76 0.67 25.16
C ASP A 152 -24.97 0.61 23.64
N GLU A 153 -24.90 1.74 22.94
CA GLU A 153 -25.11 1.77 21.50
C GLU A 153 -23.94 1.16 20.73
N ILE A 154 -24.30 0.45 19.66
CA ILE A 154 -23.37 -0.18 18.75
C ILE A 154 -23.05 0.79 17.61
N LEU A 155 -21.77 0.90 17.28
CA LEU A 155 -21.27 1.52 16.05
C LEU A 155 -21.11 0.47 14.96
N SER A 156 -21.43 0.84 13.73
CA SER A 156 -21.18 0.02 12.55
C SER A 156 -19.82 0.34 11.96
N GLY A 157 -18.98 -0.68 11.78
CA GLY A 157 -17.67 -0.55 11.16
C GLY A 157 -17.41 -1.58 10.06
N ARG A 158 -16.19 -1.54 9.51
CA ARG A 158 -15.67 -2.53 8.56
C ARG A 158 -14.31 -3.04 9.00
N ALA A 159 -14.06 -4.35 8.85
CA ALA A 159 -12.78 -4.92 9.19
C ALA A 159 -11.65 -4.32 8.33
N VAL A 160 -10.52 -4.02 8.97
CA VAL A 160 -9.31 -3.46 8.33
C VAL A 160 -8.10 -4.27 8.77
N ARG A 161 -7.23 -4.61 7.83
CA ARG A 161 -5.91 -5.14 8.12
C ARG A 161 -4.90 -4.00 8.09
N TRP A 162 -4.41 -3.57 9.25
CA TRP A 162 -3.33 -2.59 9.32
C TRP A 162 -2.03 -3.16 8.77
N ILE A 163 -1.35 -2.41 7.91
CA ILE A 163 -0.12 -2.83 7.23
C ILE A 163 1.08 -2.08 7.80
N THR A 164 0.96 -0.76 7.90
CA THR A 164 2.08 0.11 8.27
C THR A 164 1.59 1.42 8.86
N ARG A 165 2.55 2.26 9.28
CA ARG A 165 2.32 3.57 9.86
C ARG A 165 3.29 4.57 9.25
N ILE A 166 2.87 5.83 9.15
CA ILE A 166 3.73 6.95 8.76
C ILE A 166 3.49 8.15 9.68
N PRO A 167 4.52 8.92 10.03
CA PRO A 167 4.32 10.16 10.77
C PRO A 167 3.30 11.04 10.06
N LYS A 168 2.32 11.58 10.79
CA LYS A 168 1.26 12.41 10.17
C LYS A 168 1.86 13.58 9.37
N ARG A 169 2.96 14.16 9.85
CA ARG A 169 3.68 15.25 9.17
C ARG A 169 4.26 14.86 7.80
N ASP A 170 4.46 13.58 7.54
CA ASP A 170 5.01 13.07 6.27
C ASP A 170 3.90 12.76 5.24
N LEU A 171 2.63 12.93 5.62
CA LEU A 171 1.52 12.88 4.68
C LEU A 171 1.67 13.98 3.61
N PRO A 172 1.21 13.75 2.36
CA PRO A 172 1.23 14.79 1.35
C PRO A 172 0.49 16.05 1.83
N TYR A 173 1.01 17.23 1.47
CA TYR A 173 0.44 18.51 1.90
C TYR A 173 -1.04 18.64 1.53
N GLU A 174 -1.44 18.14 0.36
CA GLU A 174 -2.82 18.12 -0.12
C GLU A 174 -3.74 17.31 0.80
N ILE A 175 -3.21 16.24 1.40
CA ILE A 175 -3.94 15.43 2.38
C ILE A 175 -4.03 16.17 3.71
N LEU A 176 -2.95 16.82 4.15
CA LEU A 176 -2.94 17.64 5.37
C LEU A 176 -3.92 18.83 5.27
N ASP A 177 -3.99 19.50 4.12
CA ASP A 177 -4.97 20.56 3.84
C ASP A 177 -6.39 20.02 3.82
N ALA A 178 -6.62 18.89 3.13
CA ALA A 178 -7.93 18.24 3.11
C ALA A 178 -8.38 17.79 4.51
N LEU A 179 -7.45 17.49 5.43
CA LEU A 179 -7.74 17.19 6.83
C LEU A 179 -8.19 18.40 7.66
N GLN A 180 -8.09 19.63 7.15
CA GLN A 180 -8.64 20.83 7.83
C GLN A 180 -10.11 21.09 7.49
N LYS A 181 -10.62 20.55 6.36
CA LYS A 181 -12.01 20.73 5.90
C LYS A 181 -12.99 19.91 6.77
N PRO A 182 -14.32 20.04 6.74
CA PRO A 182 -15.19 19.21 7.60
C PRO A 182 -15.49 17.79 7.09
N SER A 183 -14.74 17.26 6.10
CA SER A 183 -15.03 15.94 5.52
C SER A 183 -14.55 14.79 6.40
N ALA A 184 -15.46 13.88 6.74
CA ALA A 184 -15.16 12.69 7.54
C ALA A 184 -14.39 11.62 6.76
N ALA A 185 -14.57 11.53 5.45
CA ALA A 185 -13.79 10.67 4.58
C ALA A 185 -13.73 11.22 3.16
N PHE A 186 -12.63 10.97 2.46
CA PHE A 186 -12.49 11.37 1.07
C PHE A 186 -11.56 10.42 0.31
N LEU A 187 -11.78 10.37 -1.00
CA LEU A 187 -10.96 9.62 -1.93
C LEU A 187 -9.70 10.43 -2.26
N VAL A 188 -8.54 9.78 -2.17
CA VAL A 188 -7.26 10.38 -2.56
C VAL A 188 -7.18 10.48 -4.08
N GLU A 189 -6.71 11.63 -4.55
CA GLU A 189 -6.44 11.88 -5.97
C GLU A 189 -5.45 10.86 -6.55
N ARG A 190 -5.68 10.42 -7.80
CA ARG A 190 -4.89 9.35 -8.44
C ARG A 190 -3.38 9.63 -8.42
N SER A 191 -2.98 10.89 -8.62
CA SER A 191 -1.58 11.35 -8.62
C SER A 191 -0.85 11.11 -7.29
N LEU A 192 -1.59 11.09 -6.17
CA LEU A 192 -1.02 10.94 -4.82
C LEU A 192 -1.02 9.49 -4.32
N ARG A 193 -1.80 8.59 -4.96
CA ARG A 193 -1.97 7.19 -4.49
C ARG A 193 -0.65 6.41 -4.48
N SER A 194 0.23 6.66 -5.45
CA SER A 194 1.54 5.99 -5.54
C SER A 194 2.40 6.17 -4.29
N ARG A 195 2.29 7.31 -3.59
CA ARG A 195 2.99 7.54 -2.32
C ARG A 195 2.51 6.58 -1.24
N PHE A 196 1.21 6.32 -1.17
CA PHE A 196 0.62 5.38 -0.22
C PHE A 196 0.95 3.92 -0.59
N TYR A 197 0.92 3.56 -1.87
CA TYR A 197 1.32 2.22 -2.32
C TYR A 197 2.78 1.91 -2.02
N LYS A 198 3.68 2.88 -2.25
CA LYS A 198 5.10 2.77 -1.92
C LYS A 198 5.30 2.46 -0.43
N VAL A 199 4.63 3.21 0.44
CA VAL A 199 4.74 3.04 1.88
C VAL A 199 4.11 1.71 2.34
N ALA A 200 2.94 1.37 1.82
CA ALA A 200 2.20 0.18 2.24
C ALA A 200 2.85 -1.13 1.77
N TYR A 201 3.32 -1.18 0.52
CA TYR A 201 3.73 -2.43 -0.12
C TYR A 201 5.23 -2.49 -0.43
N GLY A 202 5.88 -1.35 -0.66
CA GLY A 202 7.25 -1.27 -1.18
C GLY A 202 7.32 -1.75 -2.63
N ASN A 203 7.23 -3.07 -2.82
CA ASN A 203 7.14 -3.71 -4.12
C ASN A 203 5.68 -3.79 -4.57
N TYR A 204 5.34 -3.14 -5.68
CA TYR A 204 4.00 -3.22 -6.25
C TYR A 204 4.00 -2.98 -7.75
N SER A 205 2.93 -3.40 -8.41
CA SER A 205 2.57 -3.02 -9.78
C SER A 205 1.14 -2.51 -9.84
N ILE A 206 0.88 -1.51 -10.67
CA ILE A 206 -0.46 -1.00 -10.97
C ILE A 206 -0.50 -0.53 -12.42
N SER A 207 -1.37 -1.15 -13.23
CA SER A 207 -1.37 -0.94 -14.68
C SER A 207 0.06 -1.13 -15.25
N ASP A 208 0.63 -0.09 -15.87
CA ASP A 208 2.00 -0.10 -16.40
C ASP A 208 3.05 0.50 -15.45
N PHE A 209 2.70 0.79 -14.18
CA PHE A 209 3.66 1.31 -13.21
C PHE A 209 4.18 0.22 -12.29
N TYR A 210 5.50 0.20 -12.11
CA TYR A 210 6.20 -0.77 -11.29
C TYR A 210 7.05 -0.06 -10.24
N SER A 211 7.07 -0.60 -9.03
CA SER A 211 7.86 -0.09 -7.91
C SER A 211 8.61 -1.23 -7.23
N ALA A 212 9.85 -0.97 -6.85
CA ALA A 212 10.62 -1.81 -5.94
C ALA A 212 11.26 -0.96 -4.84
N LYS A 213 11.17 -1.40 -3.59
CA LYS A 213 11.78 -0.75 -2.43
C LYS A 213 12.96 -1.58 -1.94
N PHE A 214 14.03 -0.90 -1.54
CA PHE A 214 15.19 -1.46 -0.88
C PHE A 214 15.39 -0.70 0.44
N GLU A 215 15.48 -1.42 1.55
CA GLU A 215 15.65 -0.87 2.89
C GLU A 215 17.13 -0.87 3.26
N VAL A 216 17.62 0.27 3.73
CA VAL A 216 19.00 0.46 4.20
C VAL A 216 18.98 0.37 5.72
N THR A 217 19.62 -0.65 6.29
CA THR A 217 19.59 -0.89 7.74
C THR A 217 20.79 -0.29 8.47
N GLU A 218 21.90 -0.06 7.78
CA GLU A 218 23.12 0.47 8.40
C GLU A 218 23.12 2.00 8.52
N ALA A 219 23.84 2.51 9.52
CA ALA A 219 23.99 3.94 9.80
C ALA A 219 24.76 4.68 8.69
N ASP A 220 25.78 4.01 8.18
CA ASP A 220 26.71 4.58 7.22
C ASP A 220 26.29 4.19 5.80
N PHE A 221 25.80 5.18 5.05
CA PHE A 221 25.54 5.08 3.62
C PHE A 221 26.29 6.22 2.95
N ASP A 222 27.39 5.90 2.26
CA ASP A 222 28.24 6.91 1.62
C ASP A 222 28.02 7.02 0.11
N THR A 223 28.70 7.99 -0.50
CA THR A 223 28.58 8.25 -1.94
C THR A 223 29.11 7.11 -2.81
N VAL A 224 30.03 6.29 -2.30
CA VAL A 224 30.56 5.14 -3.05
C VAL A 224 29.51 4.05 -3.11
N ASP A 225 28.81 3.81 -1.99
CA ASP A 225 27.72 2.84 -1.93
C ASP A 225 26.57 3.22 -2.87
N ASP A 226 26.21 4.51 -2.89
CA ASP A 226 25.20 5.06 -3.81
C ASP A 226 25.59 4.87 -5.27
N VAL A 227 26.83 5.18 -5.64
CA VAL A 227 27.35 5.01 -7.01
C VAL A 227 27.34 3.54 -7.43
N LEU A 228 27.81 2.63 -6.57
CA LEU A 228 27.81 1.19 -6.86
C LEU A 228 26.39 0.65 -7.02
N LEU A 229 25.46 1.10 -6.19
CA LEU A 229 24.07 0.69 -6.28
C LEU A 229 23.39 1.21 -7.54
N GLN A 230 23.60 2.49 -7.87
CA GLN A 230 23.09 3.08 -9.12
C GLN A 230 23.70 2.40 -10.34
N ALA A 231 24.99 2.07 -10.32
CA ALA A 231 25.65 1.29 -11.38
C ALA A 231 24.98 -0.08 -11.55
N PHE A 232 24.63 -0.75 -10.46
CA PHE A 232 23.88 -2.02 -10.52
C PHE A 232 22.48 -1.83 -11.11
N PHE A 233 21.73 -0.81 -10.68
CA PHE A 233 20.40 -0.55 -11.24
C PHE A 233 20.44 -0.16 -12.72
N ASN A 234 21.45 0.59 -13.15
CA ASN A 234 21.67 0.92 -14.56
C ASN A 234 22.06 -0.32 -15.38
N PHE A 235 22.89 -1.20 -14.82
CA PHE A 235 23.19 -2.50 -15.42
C PHE A 235 21.92 -3.31 -15.67
N VAL A 236 21.01 -3.36 -14.68
CA VAL A 236 19.72 -4.02 -14.85
C VAL A 236 18.85 -3.31 -15.89
N ALA A 237 18.80 -1.98 -15.90
CA ALA A 237 18.02 -1.21 -16.86
C ALA A 237 18.47 -1.46 -18.32
N ALA A 238 19.78 -1.38 -18.57
CA ALA A 238 20.36 -1.62 -19.90
C ALA A 238 20.08 -3.03 -20.41
N ASN A 239 20.15 -4.02 -19.52
CA ASN A 239 19.90 -5.40 -19.90
C ASN A 239 18.41 -5.74 -19.99
N THR A 240 17.55 -5.08 -19.20
CA THR A 240 16.08 -5.16 -19.35
C THR A 240 15.66 -4.60 -20.71
N ARG A 241 16.28 -3.49 -21.14
CA ARG A 241 16.10 -2.95 -22.50
C ARG A 241 16.56 -3.94 -23.55
N ALA A 242 17.73 -4.55 -23.37
CA ALA A 242 18.30 -5.46 -24.35
C ALA A 242 17.43 -6.71 -24.60
N VAL A 243 16.75 -7.21 -23.57
CA VAL A 243 15.85 -8.37 -23.72
C VAL A 243 14.45 -8.00 -24.25
N GLN A 244 14.00 -6.76 -24.06
CA GLN A 244 12.67 -6.33 -24.51
C GLN A 244 12.66 -5.68 -25.90
N GLU A 245 13.78 -5.10 -26.34
CA GLU A 245 13.89 -4.45 -27.66
C GLU A 245 14.65 -5.35 -28.65
N PRO A 246 14.07 -5.67 -29.82
CA PRO A 246 14.74 -6.46 -30.85
C PRO A 246 16.06 -5.84 -31.31
N GLY A 247 17.07 -6.68 -31.57
CA GLY A 247 18.36 -6.27 -32.13
C GLY A 247 19.32 -5.62 -31.12
N GLN A 248 18.97 -5.58 -29.84
CA GLN A 248 19.89 -5.18 -28.78
C GLN A 248 20.64 -6.41 -28.24
N HIS A 249 21.83 -6.18 -27.68
CA HIS A 249 22.63 -7.19 -27.00
C HIS A 249 22.76 -6.83 -25.52
N VAL A 250 22.75 -7.86 -24.67
CA VAL A 250 23.08 -7.66 -23.26
C VAL A 250 24.55 -7.23 -23.12
N LEU A 251 24.81 -6.48 -22.07
CA LEU A 251 26.09 -5.87 -21.80
C LEU A 251 26.60 -6.30 -20.43
N GLY A 252 27.91 -6.48 -20.32
CA GLY A 252 28.58 -6.68 -19.04
C GLY A 252 28.45 -5.47 -18.12
N PHE A 253 28.75 -5.68 -16.84
CA PHE A 253 28.49 -4.70 -15.77
C PHE A 253 29.07 -3.32 -16.09
N GLY A 254 30.39 -3.25 -16.41
CA GLY A 254 31.06 -1.97 -16.68
C GLY A 254 30.47 -1.18 -17.84
N ALA A 255 30.07 -1.84 -18.94
CA ALA A 255 29.48 -1.17 -20.09
C ALA A 255 28.01 -0.77 -19.84
N ALA A 256 27.25 -1.61 -19.14
CA ALA A 256 25.84 -1.41 -18.88
C ALA A 256 25.57 -0.32 -17.81
N ALA A 257 26.43 -0.24 -16.78
CA ALA A 257 26.29 0.67 -15.65
C ALA A 257 26.24 2.16 -16.05
N PHE A 258 26.84 2.51 -17.19
CA PHE A 258 26.91 3.89 -17.70
C PHE A 258 26.15 4.09 -19.02
N LYS A 259 25.39 3.08 -19.49
CA LYS A 259 24.62 3.17 -20.72
C LYS A 259 23.29 3.91 -20.47
N ASP A 260 23.04 4.95 -21.26
CA ASP A 260 21.72 5.55 -21.32
C ASP A 260 20.71 4.56 -21.92
N SER A 261 19.76 4.14 -21.08
CA SER A 261 18.74 3.15 -21.40
C SER A 261 17.35 3.78 -21.53
N GLY A 262 17.25 5.11 -21.57
CA GLY A 262 16.00 5.84 -21.75
C GLY A 262 14.95 5.50 -20.69
N ASP A 263 13.73 5.18 -21.12
CA ASP A 263 12.59 4.89 -20.22
C ASP A 263 12.78 3.64 -19.34
N PHE A 264 13.78 2.79 -19.65
CA PHE A 264 14.13 1.64 -18.81
C PHE A 264 14.88 2.05 -17.54
N ILE A 265 15.50 3.24 -17.50
CA ILE A 265 16.15 3.76 -16.30
C ILE A 265 15.04 4.16 -15.32
N PRO A 266 14.92 3.48 -14.17
CA PRO A 266 13.90 3.82 -13.19
C PRO A 266 14.21 5.16 -12.53
N LYS A 267 13.15 5.88 -12.14
CA LYS A 267 13.29 7.03 -11.25
C LYS A 267 13.72 6.52 -9.88
N LEU A 268 14.87 6.98 -9.44
CA LEU A 268 15.40 6.72 -8.11
C LEU A 268 14.83 7.73 -7.11
N GLN A 269 14.30 7.24 -6.00
CA GLN A 269 13.91 8.04 -4.85
C GLN A 269 14.66 7.53 -3.63
N THR A 270 15.50 8.38 -3.06
CA THR A 270 16.38 8.02 -1.94
C THR A 270 15.97 8.81 -0.71
N ASN A 271 15.77 8.11 0.40
CA ASN A 271 15.55 8.67 1.73
C ASN A 271 16.66 8.18 2.65
N VAL A 272 17.78 8.91 2.65
CA VAL A 272 18.98 8.60 3.45
C VAL A 272 18.85 9.25 4.82
N ASN A 273 17.94 8.72 5.64
CA ASN A 273 17.99 8.89 7.09
C ASN A 273 18.23 7.48 7.60
N SER A 274 19.26 7.17 8.40
CA SER A 274 19.42 5.78 8.86
C SER A 274 18.50 5.50 10.07
N PRO A 275 17.64 4.47 10.02
CA PRO A 275 17.39 3.54 8.91
C PRO A 275 16.54 4.14 7.78
N GLY A 276 16.91 3.86 6.53
CA GLY A 276 16.43 4.57 5.34
C GLY A 276 15.86 3.67 4.24
N ASP A 277 15.44 4.28 3.13
CA ASP A 277 14.93 3.54 1.98
C ASP A 277 15.36 4.11 0.63
N ILE A 278 15.49 3.21 -0.33
CA ILE A 278 15.74 3.49 -1.73
C ILE A 278 14.60 2.87 -2.51
N SER A 279 14.00 3.60 -3.43
CA SER A 279 12.90 3.09 -4.23
C SER A 279 13.06 3.41 -5.70
N LEU A 280 12.81 2.41 -6.52
CA LEU A 280 12.83 2.47 -7.96
C LEU A 280 11.39 2.51 -8.46
N VAL A 281 11.07 3.49 -9.30
CA VAL A 281 9.74 3.60 -9.91
C VAL A 281 9.89 3.79 -11.41
N SER A 282 9.19 2.99 -12.21
CA SER A 282 9.20 3.11 -13.67
C SER A 282 7.86 2.71 -14.30
N LYS A 283 7.66 3.10 -15.56
CA LYS A 283 6.60 2.57 -16.44
C LYS A 283 6.97 1.23 -17.09
N VAL A 284 8.19 0.76 -16.84
CA VAL A 284 8.72 -0.51 -17.32
C VAL A 284 9.03 -1.39 -16.12
N ILE A 285 9.00 -2.71 -16.29
CA ILE A 285 9.17 -3.69 -15.21
C ILE A 285 10.55 -3.65 -14.50
N THR A 286 11.49 -2.83 -14.99
CA THR A 286 12.88 -2.74 -14.50
C THR A 286 13.00 -2.71 -12.97
N PRO A 287 12.18 -1.96 -12.19
CA PRO A 287 12.25 -1.98 -10.73
C PRO A 287 12.12 -3.38 -10.13
N LEU A 288 11.14 -4.17 -10.59
CA LEU A 288 10.90 -5.51 -10.08
C LEU A 288 11.98 -6.49 -10.57
N VAL A 289 12.46 -6.34 -11.81
CA VAL A 289 13.61 -7.11 -12.34
C VAL A 289 14.87 -6.81 -11.53
N ALA A 290 15.11 -5.54 -11.17
CA ALA A 290 16.23 -5.13 -10.33
C ALA A 290 16.14 -5.75 -8.94
N SER A 291 14.94 -5.82 -8.35
CA SER A 291 14.73 -6.52 -7.09
C SER A 291 15.10 -8.00 -7.17
N VAL A 292 14.71 -8.70 -8.25
CA VAL A 292 15.02 -10.13 -8.43
C VAL A 292 16.50 -10.36 -8.67
N LEU A 293 17.12 -9.61 -9.59
CA LEU A 293 18.53 -9.76 -9.91
C LEU A 293 19.43 -9.34 -8.73
N PHE A 294 19.08 -8.28 -8.00
CA PHE A 294 19.82 -7.90 -6.79
C PHE A 294 19.80 -9.03 -5.75
N LEU A 295 18.63 -9.59 -5.51
CA LEU A 295 18.46 -10.69 -4.56
C LEU A 295 19.25 -11.94 -5.00
N LEU A 296 19.21 -12.31 -6.28
CA LEU A 296 20.01 -13.41 -6.83
C LEU A 296 21.50 -13.16 -6.70
N ALA A 297 21.96 -11.93 -6.97
CA ALA A 297 23.36 -11.54 -6.83
C ALA A 297 23.85 -11.67 -5.38
N VAL A 298 23.03 -11.27 -4.41
CA VAL A 298 23.39 -11.28 -2.98
C VAL A 298 23.28 -12.67 -2.36
N ASP A 299 22.17 -13.39 -2.55
CA ASP A 299 21.84 -14.61 -1.80
C ASP A 299 22.26 -15.91 -2.50
N VAL A 300 22.37 -15.88 -3.83
CA VAL A 300 22.76 -17.04 -4.65
C VAL A 300 24.17 -16.86 -5.21
N GLY A 301 24.49 -15.66 -5.69
CA GLY A 301 25.79 -15.31 -6.25
C GLY A 301 26.01 -15.84 -7.67
N PRO A 302 27.26 -16.10 -8.06
CA PRO A 302 27.62 -16.47 -9.43
C PRO A 302 26.91 -17.72 -9.97
N SER A 303 26.54 -18.67 -9.10
CA SER A 303 25.84 -19.91 -9.51
C SER A 303 24.44 -19.65 -10.05
N ALA A 304 23.82 -18.49 -9.77
CA ALA A 304 22.47 -18.16 -10.26
C ALA A 304 22.36 -18.26 -11.80
N LYS A 305 23.43 -17.98 -12.53
CA LYS A 305 23.46 -18.15 -13.99
C LYS A 305 23.29 -19.61 -14.40
N ALA A 306 24.09 -20.51 -13.81
CA ALA A 306 24.01 -21.94 -14.11
C ALA A 306 22.64 -22.52 -13.72
N GLU A 307 22.08 -22.09 -12.58
CA GLU A 307 20.73 -22.48 -12.14
C GLU A 307 19.65 -21.95 -13.12
N ALA A 308 19.81 -20.75 -13.67
CA ALA A 308 18.91 -20.21 -14.69
C ALA A 308 18.96 -21.03 -15.99
N GLU A 309 20.17 -21.42 -16.44
CA GLU A 309 20.39 -22.26 -17.62
C GLU A 309 19.80 -23.66 -17.45
N GLN A 310 19.93 -24.24 -16.25
CA GLN A 310 19.37 -25.55 -15.89
C GLN A 310 17.86 -25.51 -15.60
N GLY A 311 17.26 -24.33 -15.48
CA GLY A 311 15.83 -24.16 -15.19
C GLY A 311 15.44 -24.54 -13.76
N THR A 312 16.38 -24.44 -12.81
CA THR A 312 16.17 -24.78 -11.39
C THR A 312 15.78 -23.58 -10.54
N LEU A 313 15.81 -22.37 -11.10
CA LEU A 313 15.25 -21.15 -10.52
C LEU A 313 13.74 -21.06 -10.81
N VAL A 314 12.95 -20.79 -9.78
CA VAL A 314 11.50 -20.56 -9.89
C VAL A 314 11.17 -19.22 -9.24
N LEU A 315 10.44 -18.35 -9.94
CA LEU A 315 9.89 -17.12 -9.35
C LEU A 315 8.41 -17.33 -9.04
N ARG A 316 8.03 -17.06 -7.79
CA ARG A 316 6.65 -16.92 -7.34
C ARG A 316 6.40 -15.49 -6.86
N ASN A 317 5.14 -15.16 -6.65
CA ASN A 317 4.74 -13.93 -5.99
C ASN A 317 3.62 -14.22 -4.98
N SER A 318 3.96 -14.28 -3.70
CA SER A 318 3.00 -14.59 -2.63
C SER A 318 1.92 -13.53 -2.41
N LYS A 319 2.02 -12.37 -3.08
CA LYS A 319 1.07 -11.25 -2.99
C LYS A 319 0.19 -11.06 -4.23
N ALA A 320 0.30 -11.97 -5.20
CA ALA A 320 -0.49 -11.98 -6.43
C ALA A 320 -1.27 -13.29 -6.60
N ALA A 321 -2.16 -13.33 -7.60
CA ALA A 321 -2.83 -14.55 -8.00
C ALA A 321 -1.84 -15.55 -8.62
N GLU A 322 -2.18 -16.83 -8.57
CA GLU A 322 -1.43 -17.87 -9.28
C GLU A 322 -1.40 -17.55 -10.79
N ASN A 323 -0.22 -17.59 -11.40
CA ASN A 323 0.02 -17.23 -12.81
C ASN A 323 -0.23 -15.75 -13.19
N ASP A 324 -0.02 -14.83 -12.25
CA ASP A 324 -0.03 -13.38 -12.54
C ASP A 324 0.94 -13.01 -13.70
N PRO A 325 0.44 -12.34 -14.77
CA PRO A 325 1.26 -11.98 -15.93
C PRO A 325 2.44 -11.05 -15.60
N CYS A 326 2.31 -10.19 -14.59
CA CYS A 326 3.40 -9.32 -14.16
C CYS A 326 4.57 -10.15 -13.63
N THR A 327 4.30 -11.13 -12.78
CA THR A 327 5.29 -12.05 -12.22
C THR A 327 5.96 -12.87 -13.32
N ALA A 328 5.18 -13.40 -14.27
CA ALA A 328 5.73 -14.14 -15.41
C ALA A 328 6.69 -13.27 -16.25
N LYS A 329 6.31 -12.03 -16.55
CA LYS A 329 7.12 -11.09 -17.34
C LYS A 329 8.43 -10.71 -16.62
N VAL A 330 8.36 -10.49 -15.31
CA VAL A 330 9.53 -10.22 -14.46
C VAL A 330 10.46 -11.43 -14.43
N PHE A 331 9.92 -12.64 -14.29
CA PHE A 331 10.69 -13.88 -14.33
C PHE A 331 11.41 -14.07 -15.66
N GLU A 332 10.67 -14.02 -16.76
CA GLU A 332 11.21 -14.20 -18.10
C GLU A 332 12.36 -13.21 -18.38
N SER A 333 12.14 -11.93 -18.10
CA SER A 333 13.16 -10.90 -18.32
C SER A 333 14.40 -11.14 -17.46
N SER A 334 14.22 -11.48 -16.17
CA SER A 334 15.35 -11.75 -15.26
C SER A 334 16.16 -12.97 -15.72
N MET A 335 15.48 -14.06 -16.13
CA MET A 335 16.14 -15.27 -16.58
C MET A 335 16.84 -15.09 -17.92
N GLN A 336 16.22 -14.36 -18.87
CA GLN A 336 16.84 -14.06 -20.15
C GLN A 336 18.11 -13.22 -19.98
N ILE A 337 18.09 -12.22 -19.09
CA ILE A 337 19.28 -11.43 -18.76
C ILE A 337 20.41 -12.36 -18.28
N LEU A 338 20.15 -13.23 -17.29
CA LEU A 338 21.16 -14.15 -16.76
C LEU A 338 21.73 -15.10 -17.82
N LYS A 339 20.87 -15.66 -18.67
CA LYS A 339 21.27 -16.61 -19.72
C LYS A 339 22.11 -15.97 -20.83
N LEU A 340 21.82 -14.71 -21.17
CA LEU A 340 22.48 -14.03 -22.28
C LEU A 340 23.79 -13.37 -21.88
N LEU A 341 24.02 -13.07 -20.60
CA LEU A 341 25.28 -12.49 -20.12
C LEU A 341 26.46 -13.42 -20.39
N ASN A 342 27.67 -12.88 -20.56
CA ASN A 342 28.87 -13.72 -20.67
C ASN A 342 29.18 -14.39 -19.32
N LEU A 343 30.11 -15.35 -19.32
CA LEU A 343 30.47 -16.09 -18.10
C LEU A 343 31.03 -15.18 -17.00
N ASP A 344 31.76 -14.13 -17.37
CA ASP A 344 32.46 -13.26 -16.43
C ASP A 344 31.62 -12.04 -15.98
N ASP A 345 30.59 -11.67 -16.75
CA ASP A 345 29.80 -10.47 -16.51
C ASP A 345 28.91 -10.55 -15.26
N TRP A 346 28.30 -11.72 -15.02
CA TRP A 346 27.44 -11.93 -13.85
C TRP A 346 28.23 -12.03 -12.52
N PRO A 347 29.37 -12.74 -12.44
CA PRO A 347 30.24 -12.69 -11.27
C PRO A 347 30.66 -11.28 -10.86
N GLU A 348 30.98 -10.40 -11.81
CA GLU A 348 31.31 -9.00 -11.50
C GLU A 348 30.12 -8.27 -10.86
N ALA A 349 28.94 -8.36 -11.47
CA ALA A 349 27.72 -7.76 -10.92
C ALA A 349 27.37 -8.30 -9.52
N CYS A 350 27.57 -9.61 -9.30
CA CYS A 350 27.41 -10.24 -7.99
C CYS A 350 28.33 -9.62 -6.93
N GLN A 351 29.62 -9.47 -7.25
CA GLN A 351 30.59 -8.90 -6.33
C GLN A 351 30.19 -7.49 -5.90
N ARG A 352 29.77 -6.63 -6.85
CA ARG A 352 29.35 -5.25 -6.55
C ARG A 352 28.09 -5.20 -5.71
N ALA A 353 27.07 -6.01 -6.03
CA ALA A 353 25.84 -6.07 -5.25
C ALA A 353 26.09 -6.57 -3.82
N GLN A 354 26.93 -7.59 -3.65
CA GLN A 354 27.30 -8.13 -2.34
C GLN A 354 28.11 -7.13 -1.51
N GLU A 355 29.02 -6.38 -2.14
CA GLU A 355 29.79 -5.31 -1.49
C GLU A 355 28.84 -4.25 -0.90
N VAL A 356 27.91 -3.74 -1.71
CA VAL A 356 26.90 -2.76 -1.27
C VAL A 356 25.99 -3.34 -0.20
N ALA A 357 25.45 -4.55 -0.41
CA ALA A 357 24.54 -5.20 0.53
C ALA A 357 25.19 -5.42 1.90
N LYS A 358 26.46 -5.84 1.92
CA LYS A 358 27.21 -6.08 3.16
C LYS A 358 27.47 -4.78 3.93
N LYS A 359 27.76 -3.68 3.24
CA LYS A 359 28.12 -2.41 3.88
C LYS A 359 26.91 -1.60 4.33
N THR A 360 25.83 -1.61 3.55
CA THR A 360 24.62 -0.79 3.80
C THR A 360 23.49 -1.58 4.47
N GLY A 361 23.61 -2.91 4.53
CA GLY A 361 22.55 -3.79 4.98
C GLY A 361 21.33 -3.80 4.05
N LEU A 362 21.53 -3.45 2.77
CA LEU A 362 20.45 -3.30 1.79
C LEU A 362 19.61 -4.58 1.66
N LYS A 363 18.30 -4.47 1.87
CA LYS A 363 17.34 -5.58 1.75
C LYS A 363 16.17 -5.21 0.86
N SER A 364 15.72 -6.14 0.03
CA SER A 364 14.45 -6.00 -0.69
C SER A 364 13.33 -6.76 0.05
N PRO A 365 12.05 -6.37 -0.12
CA PRO A 365 10.91 -7.21 0.28
C PRO A 365 10.90 -8.59 -0.37
N ALA A 366 11.54 -8.77 -1.53
CA ALA A 366 11.69 -10.05 -2.20
C ALA A 366 12.62 -11.00 -1.41
N ARG A 367 12.39 -12.32 -1.49
CA ARG A 367 13.08 -13.32 -0.67
C ARG A 367 13.49 -14.55 -1.45
N VAL A 368 14.60 -15.19 -1.06
CA VAL A 368 15.02 -16.50 -1.57
C VAL A 368 14.63 -17.58 -0.56
N GLU A 369 13.96 -18.62 -1.04
CA GLU A 369 13.66 -19.85 -0.30
C GLU A 369 14.40 -21.02 -0.96
N LYS A 370 15.36 -21.60 -0.24
CA LYS A 370 16.03 -22.83 -0.67
C LYS A 370 15.20 -24.01 -0.20
N ARG A 371 14.54 -24.73 -1.13
CA ARG A 371 13.94 -26.02 -0.82
C ARG A 371 15.05 -27.06 -0.67
N GLN A 372 15.17 -27.63 0.52
CA GLN A 372 16.04 -28.78 0.80
C GLN A 372 15.50 -30.03 0.13
#